data_AF-F9XGB4-F1
#
_entry.id   AF-F9XGB4-F1
#
_cell.length_a   1.000
_cell.length_b   1.000
_cell.length_c   1.000
_cell.angle_alpha   90.00
_cell.angle_beta   90.00
_cell.angle_gamma   90.00
#
_symmetry.space_group_name_H-M   'P 1'
#
loop_
_entity.id
_entity.type
_entity.pdbx_description
1 polymer ?
#
loop_
_entity_poly.entity_id
_entity_poly.type
_entity_poly.pdbx_seq_one_letter_code
_entity_poly.pdbx_strand_id
1 'polypeptide(L)'
;MAQAQMMQFADTIASMKLALKRRADDSGSDSGIQQRTNRGNKLKRRAKNVQEHRLDDTGGLNWRRPVNHAGYTRKTISSNPPFFDDDGDPYSPTESDYENDRYAEPAEDDP
;
A
#
# COMPACT_ATOMS: atom_id res chain seq x y z
N MET A 1 5.00 -45.84 -31.99
CA MET A 1 4.74 -46.09 -30.55
C MET A 1 5.67 -45.28 -29.63
N ALA A 2 7.00 -45.33 -29.79
CA ALA A 2 7.94 -44.62 -28.91
C ALA A 2 7.81 -43.08 -28.90
N GLN A 3 7.57 -42.44 -30.06
CA GLN A 3 7.41 -40.98 -30.11
C GLN A 3 6.13 -40.48 -29.42
N ALA A 4 5.04 -41.26 -29.46
CA ALA A 4 3.80 -40.91 -28.78
C ALA A 4 3.96 -40.93 -27.24
N GLN A 5 4.72 -41.90 -26.71
CA GLN A 5 5.07 -41.92 -25.29
C GLN A 5 5.98 -40.75 -24.90
N MET A 6 7.00 -40.41 -25.70
CA MET A 6 7.83 -39.24 -25.42
C MET A 6 7.02 -37.93 -25.39
N MET A 7 6.03 -37.80 -26.29
CA MET A 7 5.15 -36.63 -26.31
C MET A 7 4.27 -36.55 -25.06
N GLN A 8 3.71 -37.69 -24.61
CA GLN A 8 2.95 -37.77 -23.36
C GLN A 8 3.79 -37.41 -22.13
N PHE A 9 5.03 -37.88 -22.07
CA PHE A 9 5.94 -37.52 -20.97
C PHE A 9 6.30 -36.03 -20.99
N ALA A 10 6.55 -35.45 -22.16
CA ALA A 10 6.86 -34.04 -22.31
C ALA A 10 5.68 -33.14 -21.84
N ASP A 11 4.46 -33.45 -22.26
CA ASP A 11 3.25 -32.72 -21.86
C ASP A 11 2.98 -32.84 -20.35
N THR A 12 3.22 -34.03 -19.78
CA THR A 12 3.08 -34.26 -18.34
C THR A 12 4.11 -33.46 -17.54
N ILE A 13 5.37 -33.42 -17.99
CA ILE A 13 6.41 -32.63 -17.34
C ILE A 13 6.11 -31.13 -17.45
N ALA A 14 5.65 -30.66 -18.60
CA ALA A 14 5.27 -29.27 -18.79
C ALA A 14 4.10 -28.86 -17.89
N SER A 15 3.06 -29.69 -17.81
CA SER A 15 1.90 -29.44 -16.94
C SER A 15 2.26 -29.52 -15.46
N MET A 16 3.11 -30.46 -15.03
CA MET A 16 3.63 -30.50 -13.65
C MET A 16 4.45 -29.25 -13.32
N LYS A 17 5.34 -28.81 -14.20
CA LYS A 17 6.12 -27.56 -14.03
C LYS A 17 5.20 -26.35 -13.89
N LEU A 18 4.15 -26.27 -14.71
CA LEU A 18 3.17 -25.19 -14.65
C LEU A 18 2.35 -25.23 -13.34
N ALA A 19 1.94 -26.42 -12.90
CA ALA A 19 1.20 -26.61 -11.65
C ALA A 19 2.04 -26.22 -10.43
N LEU A 20 3.34 -26.58 -10.39
CA LEU A 20 4.25 -26.19 -9.32
C LEU A 20 4.46 -24.67 -9.24
N LYS A 21 4.56 -23.98 -10.39
CA LYS A 21 4.63 -22.51 -10.44
C LYS A 21 3.38 -21.83 -9.86
N ARG A 22 2.18 -22.41 -10.07
CA ARG A 22 0.92 -21.85 -9.54
C ARG A 22 0.74 -22.07 -8.04
N ARG A 23 1.19 -23.22 -7.50
CA ARG A 23 1.04 -23.59 -6.08
C ARG A 23 1.78 -22.69 -5.09
N ALA A 24 2.87 -22.02 -5.51
CA ALA A 24 3.61 -21.12 -4.64
C ALA A 24 2.77 -19.94 -4.11
N ASP A 25 1.74 -19.54 -4.88
CA ASP A 25 0.91 -18.38 -4.57
C ASP A 25 -0.43 -18.73 -3.87
N ASP A 26 -0.73 -20.02 -3.68
CA ASP A 26 -2.11 -20.51 -3.45
C ASP A 26 -2.46 -20.93 -2.01
N SER A 27 -1.56 -20.75 -1.03
CA SER A 27 -1.88 -21.11 0.37
C SER A 27 -2.81 -20.07 1.02
N GLY A 28 -3.93 -20.48 1.61
CA GLY A 28 -5.01 -19.63 2.12
C GLY A 28 -4.75 -18.91 3.45
N SER A 29 -3.65 -18.16 3.55
CA SER A 29 -3.42 -17.22 4.67
C SER A 29 -3.80 -15.81 4.26
N ASP A 30 -4.63 -15.20 5.10
CA ASP A 30 -5.49 -14.06 4.87
C ASP A 30 -4.73 -12.74 4.57
N SER A 31 -5.33 -11.87 3.76
CA SER A 31 -4.83 -10.56 3.28
C SER A 31 -3.76 -10.55 2.16
N GLY A 32 -4.05 -11.21 1.04
CA GLY A 32 -3.33 -10.98 -0.22
C GLY A 32 -3.59 -9.58 -0.80
N ILE A 33 -2.54 -8.87 -1.21
CA ILE A 33 -2.70 -7.57 -1.88
C ILE A 33 -3.13 -7.82 -3.32
N GLN A 34 -4.35 -7.39 -3.63
CA GLN A 34 -4.88 -7.43 -4.99
C GLN A 34 -4.49 -6.19 -5.80
N GLN A 35 -4.30 -5.06 -5.13
CA GLN A 35 -4.07 -3.77 -5.77
C GLN A 35 -2.61 -3.41 -5.96
N ARG A 36 -2.34 -2.60 -6.99
CA ARG A 36 -1.03 -1.98 -7.15
C ARG A 36 -0.86 -0.90 -6.09
N THR A 37 0.19 -1.01 -5.28
CA THR A 37 0.46 -0.06 -4.20
C THR A 37 1.96 0.22 -4.11
N ASN A 38 2.30 1.44 -3.67
CA ASN A 38 3.66 1.93 -3.51
C ASN A 38 4.20 1.77 -2.08
N ARG A 39 3.37 1.45 -1.08
CA ARG A 39 3.76 1.48 0.35
C ARG A 39 3.75 0.10 1.03
N GLY A 40 4.82 -0.19 1.79
CA GLY A 40 4.82 -1.07 2.96
C GLY A 40 4.65 -2.58 2.75
N ASN A 41 4.68 -3.06 1.51
CA ASN A 41 4.20 -4.42 1.23
C ASN A 41 5.15 -5.27 0.37
N LYS A 42 6.36 -4.78 0.09
CA LYS A 42 7.35 -5.46 -0.76
C LYS A 42 7.78 -6.84 -0.23
N LEU A 43 7.64 -7.07 1.08
CA LEU A 43 7.98 -8.35 1.74
C LEU A 43 6.80 -9.33 1.85
N LYS A 44 5.58 -8.93 1.49
CA LYS A 44 4.41 -9.82 1.57
C LYS A 44 4.44 -10.83 0.43
N ARG A 45 3.93 -12.04 0.67
CA ARG A 45 3.94 -13.17 -0.28
C ARG A 45 3.32 -12.86 -1.65
N ARG A 46 2.39 -11.88 -1.76
CA ARG A 46 1.83 -11.37 -3.03
C ARG A 46 2.40 -10.01 -3.45
N ALA A 47 3.67 -9.73 -3.16
CA ALA A 47 4.35 -8.47 -3.51
C ALA A 47 4.52 -8.24 -5.02
N LYS A 48 4.23 -9.23 -5.88
CA LYS A 48 4.23 -9.05 -7.35
C LYS A 48 3.29 -7.94 -7.84
N ASN A 49 2.25 -7.60 -7.06
CA ASN A 49 1.36 -6.49 -7.36
C ASN A 49 1.89 -5.15 -6.80
N VAL A 50 2.84 -5.17 -5.86
CA VAL A 50 3.49 -3.97 -5.30
C VAL A 50 4.52 -3.48 -6.30
N GLN A 51 4.26 -2.34 -6.92
CA GLN A 51 5.16 -1.75 -7.91
C GLN A 51 5.56 -0.36 -7.46
N GLU A 52 6.87 -0.12 -7.43
CA GLU A 52 7.41 1.21 -7.17
C GLU A 52 7.00 2.16 -8.30
N HIS A 53 6.66 3.40 -7.95
CA HIS A 53 6.18 4.43 -8.87
C HIS A 53 4.89 4.12 -9.65
N ARG A 54 4.13 3.08 -9.29
CA ARG A 54 2.84 2.80 -9.91
C ARG A 54 1.69 3.00 -8.93
N LEU A 55 0.80 3.92 -9.26
CA LEU A 55 -0.43 4.17 -8.52
C LEU A 55 -1.44 3.04 -8.77
N ASP A 56 -2.37 2.85 -7.82
CA ASP A 56 -3.51 1.96 -7.99
C ASP A 56 -4.35 2.39 -9.21
N ASP A 57 -4.50 1.50 -10.19
CA ASP A 57 -5.25 1.72 -11.43
C ASP A 57 -6.68 1.18 -11.37
N THR A 58 -7.07 0.53 -10.27
CA THR A 58 -8.40 -0.08 -10.09
C THR A 58 -9.48 0.92 -9.65
N GLY A 59 -9.16 2.22 -9.66
CA GLY A 59 -10.03 3.27 -9.12
C GLY A 59 -10.11 3.30 -7.59
N GLY A 60 -9.29 2.48 -6.92
CA GLY A 60 -9.14 2.50 -5.47
C GLY A 60 -8.45 3.79 -5.01
N LEU A 61 -9.11 4.52 -4.10
CA LEU A 61 -8.52 5.70 -3.45
C LEU A 61 -7.82 5.30 -2.15
N ASN A 62 -7.01 4.24 -2.19
CA ASN A 62 -6.31 3.64 -1.04
C ASN A 62 -5.30 4.60 -0.36
N TRP A 63 -4.87 5.63 -1.07
CA TRP A 63 -4.05 6.73 -0.58
C TRP A 63 -4.84 7.80 0.17
N ARG A 64 -6.18 7.77 0.10
CA ARG A 64 -7.05 8.66 0.87
C ARG A 64 -7.46 8.00 2.17
N ARG A 65 -7.41 8.76 3.26
CA ARG A 65 -7.83 8.33 4.60
C ARG A 65 -9.19 8.98 4.92
N PRO A 66 -10.15 8.23 5.48
CA PRO A 66 -11.37 8.84 6.01
C PRO A 66 -11.04 9.62 7.28
N VAL A 67 -11.48 10.87 7.35
CA VAL A 67 -11.34 11.76 8.52
C VAL A 67 -12.72 12.34 8.84
N ASN A 68 -13.07 12.34 10.12
CA ASN A 68 -14.27 13.02 10.59
C ASN A 68 -13.98 14.50 10.79
N HIS A 69 -14.74 15.34 10.12
CA HIS A 69 -14.60 16.79 10.18
C HIS A 69 -15.99 17.42 10.19
N ALA A 70 -16.26 18.30 11.16
CA ALA A 70 -17.53 19.00 11.30
C ALA A 70 -18.78 18.09 11.24
N GLY A 71 -18.71 16.90 11.84
CA GLY A 71 -19.83 15.95 11.90
C GLY A 71 -20.05 15.09 10.66
N TYR A 72 -19.21 15.18 9.62
CA TYR A 72 -19.25 14.29 8.46
C TYR A 72 -17.90 13.63 8.17
N THR A 73 -17.93 12.45 7.56
CA THR A 73 -16.72 11.74 7.13
C THR A 73 -16.31 12.20 5.73
N ARG A 74 -15.11 12.78 5.61
CA ARG A 74 -14.51 13.15 4.31
C ARG A 74 -13.23 12.36 4.05
N LYS A 75 -12.85 12.22 2.78
CA LYS A 75 -11.59 11.57 2.37
C LYS A 75 -10.51 12.63 2.18
N THR A 76 -9.42 12.54 2.94
CA THR A 76 -8.24 13.43 2.83
C THR A 76 -7.00 12.65 2.41
N ILE A 77 -5.99 13.34 1.88
CA ILE A 77 -4.73 12.74 1.40
C ILE A 77 -3.72 12.66 2.56
N SER A 78 -3.57 13.78 3.25
CA SER A 78 -2.73 13.97 4.42
C SER A 78 -3.47 14.85 5.42
N SER A 79 -3.07 14.75 6.69
CA SER A 79 -3.34 15.77 7.69
C SER A 79 -2.06 16.57 7.86
N ASN A 80 -2.18 17.86 8.16
CA ASN A 80 -1.01 18.63 8.59
C ASN A 80 -0.47 18.01 9.89
N PRO A 81 0.86 17.99 10.07
CA PRO A 81 1.45 17.57 11.33
C PRO A 81 0.96 18.50 12.46
N PRO A 82 0.89 18.01 13.71
CA PRO A 82 0.63 18.87 14.85
C PRO A 82 1.76 19.89 14.98
N PHE A 83 1.40 21.09 15.42
CA PHE A 83 2.39 22.09 15.81
C PHE A 83 2.73 21.90 17.28
N PHE A 84 3.98 22.19 17.63
CA PHE A 84 4.45 22.22 19.01
C PHE A 84 4.91 23.64 19.32
N ASP A 85 4.67 24.10 20.55
CA ASP A 85 5.28 25.34 21.04
C ASP A 85 6.74 25.13 21.49
N ASP A 86 7.38 26.20 21.92
CA ASP A 86 8.79 26.20 22.37
C ASP A 86 9.04 25.25 23.57
N ASP A 87 7.99 24.92 24.33
CA ASP A 87 8.04 24.00 25.48
C ASP A 87 7.75 22.54 25.05
N GLY A 88 7.39 22.30 23.79
CA GLY A 88 7.10 20.98 23.22
C GLY A 88 5.66 20.51 23.45
N ASP A 89 4.76 21.40 23.88
CA ASP A 89 3.36 21.11 24.07
C ASP A 89 2.57 21.28 22.76
N PRO A 90 1.52 20.47 22.51
CA PRO A 90 0.74 20.57 21.28
C PRO A 90 0.06 21.93 21.15
N TYR A 91 0.46 22.69 20.14
CA TYR A 91 -0.12 23.97 19.77
C TYR A 91 -1.11 23.79 18.61
N SER A 92 -2.31 24.34 18.74
CA SER A 92 -3.22 24.49 17.62
C SER A 92 -3.32 25.99 17.33
N PRO A 93 -2.81 26.46 16.18
CA PRO A 93 -3.08 27.81 15.74
C PRO A 93 -4.59 28.03 15.70
N THR A 94 -5.05 29.20 16.13
CA THR A 94 -6.45 29.57 15.99
C THR A 94 -6.73 29.97 14.53
N GLU A 95 -8.01 30.12 14.16
CA GLU A 95 -8.57 30.13 12.78
C GLU A 95 -7.96 31.11 11.75
N SER A 96 -6.86 31.82 12.04
CA SER A 96 -6.19 32.70 11.11
C SER A 96 -5.06 31.99 10.35
N ASP A 97 -5.15 32.00 9.02
CA ASP A 97 -4.11 31.49 8.10
C ASP A 97 -2.73 32.14 8.31
N TYR A 98 -2.66 33.26 9.05
CA TYR A 98 -1.44 34.03 9.32
C TYR A 98 -0.72 33.65 10.62
N GLU A 99 -1.35 32.92 11.54
CA GLU A 99 -0.69 32.46 12.78
C GLU A 99 0.28 31.31 12.51
N ASN A 100 0.02 30.54 11.46
CA ASN A 100 0.79 29.36 11.08
C ASN A 100 2.24 29.67 10.71
N ASP A 101 2.50 30.82 10.09
CA ASP A 101 3.84 31.22 9.65
C ASP A 101 4.69 31.82 10.80
N ARG A 102 4.10 32.06 11.97
CA ARG A 102 4.68 32.95 12.99
C ARG A 102 5.23 32.24 14.23
N TYR A 103 4.77 31.02 14.55
CA TYR A 103 5.00 30.44 15.88
C TYR A 103 5.37 28.96 15.94
N ALA A 104 5.43 28.21 14.83
CA ALA A 104 5.66 26.78 14.96
C ALA A 104 6.50 26.19 13.83
N GLU A 105 7.54 25.46 14.21
CA GLU A 105 8.22 24.55 13.31
C GLU A 105 7.35 23.30 13.12
N PRO A 106 7.14 22.82 11.88
CA PRO A 106 6.46 21.55 11.66
C PRO A 106 7.29 20.44 12.30
N ALA A 107 6.64 19.56 13.07
CA ALA A 107 7.32 18.40 13.65
C ALA A 107 8.04 17.59 12.55
N GLU A 108 9.36 17.48 12.65
CA GLU A 108 10.14 16.61 11.77
C GLU A 108 9.81 15.15 12.10
N ASP A 109 9.26 14.42 11.12
CA ASP A 109 9.17 12.96 11.20
C ASP A 109 10.61 12.41 11.09
N ASP A 110 11.20 12.03 12.23
CA ASP A 110 12.53 11.42 12.33
C ASP A 110 12.59 10.13 11.46
N PRO A 111 13.65 9.90 10.65
CA PRO A 111 13.73 8.81 9.67
C PRO A 111 13.87 7.39 10.26
#